data_AF-A3D560-F1
#
_entry.id   AF-A3D560-F1
#
_cell.length_a   1.000
_cell.length_b   1.000
_cell.length_c   1.000
_cell.angle_alpha   90.00
_cell.angle_beta   90.00
_cell.angle_gamma   90.00
#
_symmetry.space_group_name_H-M   'P 1'
#
loop_
_entity.id
_entity.type
_entity.pdbx_description
1 polymer ?
#
loop_
_entity_poly.entity_id
_entity_poly.type
_entity_poly.pdbx_seq_one_letter_code
_entity_poly.pdbx_strand_id
1 'polypeptide(L)' 'MEHMDINIIIMLGGLMLLHFLFALRAFKSKVDLSTNKKWLWCLLSLILGPMGYYGYHGFIPLDRILKD' A
#
# COMPACT_ATOMS: atom_id res chain seq x y z
N MET A 1 13.79 2.26 29.07
CA MET A 1 13.37 1.57 27.84
C MET A 1 14.54 0.70 27.43
N GLU A 2 14.36 -0.60 27.43
CA GLU A 2 15.45 -1.53 27.14
C GLU A 2 15.82 -1.46 25.65
N HIS A 3 17.03 -1.89 25.28
CA HIS A 3 17.44 -1.93 23.87
C HIS A 3 16.47 -2.72 22.98
N MET A 4 15.81 -3.74 23.54
CA MET A 4 14.78 -4.51 22.86
C MET A 4 13.54 -3.68 22.51
N ASP A 5 13.05 -2.85 23.44
CA ASP A 5 11.87 -2.00 23.23
C ASP A 5 12.13 -0.97 22.11
N ILE A 6 13.32 -0.38 22.11
CA ILE A 6 13.74 0.59 21.08
C ILE A 6 13.77 -0.08 19.70
N ASN A 7 14.31 -1.29 19.60
CA ASN A 7 14.34 -2.04 18.35
C ASN A 7 12.92 -2.36 17.84
N ILE A 8 12.01 -2.77 18.73
CA ILE A 8 10.62 -3.04 18.38
C ILE A 8 9.94 -1.78 17.84
N ILE A 9 10.14 -0.63 18.48
CA ILE A 9 9.58 0.65 18.02
C ILE A 9 10.10 1.02 16.64
N ILE A 10 11.40 0.86 16.38
CA ILE A 10 12.01 1.14 15.07
C ILE A 10 11.42 0.21 14.00
N MET A 11 11.30 -1.09 14.30
CA MET A 11 10.70 -2.06 13.37
C MET A 11 9.24 -1.73 13.06
N LEU A 12 8.44 -1.39 14.08
CA LEU A 12 7.04 -0.98 13.90
C LEU A 12 6.93 0.32 13.09
N GLY A 13 7.80 1.29 13.35
CA GLY A 13 7.87 2.53 12.58
C GLY A 13 8.22 2.29 11.12
N GLY A 14 9.21 1.43 10.85
CA GLY A 14 9.58 1.02 9.49
C GLY A 14 8.45 0.27 8.78
N LEU A 15 7.75 -0.61 9.48
CA LEU A 15 6.60 -1.32 8.96
C LEU A 15 5.46 -0.36 8.61
N MET A 16 5.14 0.59 9.49
CA MET A 16 4.10 1.60 9.23
C MET A 16 4.46 2.50 8.04
N LEU A 17 5.73 2.91 7.95
CA LEU A 17 6.23 3.70 6.81
C LEU A 17 6.10 2.90 5.50
N LEU A 18 6.44 1.62 5.51
CA LEU A 18 6.30 0.74 4.34
C LEU A 18 4.85 0.67 3.88
N HIS A 19 3.90 0.46 4.80
CA HIS A 19 2.47 0.42 4.48
C HIS A 19 1.98 1.74 3.88
N PHE A 20 2.44 2.86 4.44
CA PHE A 20 2.11 4.19 3.93
C PHE A 20 2.64 4.42 2.51
N LEU A 21 3.88 4.00 2.22
CA LEU A 21 4.47 4.11 0.89
C LEU A 21 3.68 3.31 -0.16
N PHE A 22 3.20 2.12 0.18
CA PHE A 22 2.36 1.32 -0.71
C PHE A 22 0.97 1.93 -0.93
N ALA A 23 0.34 2.45 0.12
CA ALA A 23 -0.92 3.19 0.00
C ALA A 23 -0.75 4.45 -0.87
N LEU A 24 0.34 5.20 -0.70
CA LEU A 24 0.67 6.36 -1.53
C LEU A 24 0.89 5.96 -2.99
N ARG A 25 1.54 4.81 -3.23
CA ARG A 25 1.74 4.25 -4.57
C ARG A 25 0.42 3.87 -5.23
N ALA A 26 -0.52 3.26 -4.50
CA ALA A 26 -1.87 2.96 -5.00
C ALA A 26 -2.63 4.25 -5.35
N PHE A 27 -2.51 5.27 -4.50
CA PHE A 27 -3.15 6.58 -4.71
C PHE A 27 -2.60 7.31 -5.94
N LYS A 28 -1.27 7.37 -6.09
CA LYS A 28 -0.61 8.03 -7.22
C LYS A 28 -0.62 7.22 -8.51
N SER A 29 -1.05 5.96 -8.46
CA SER A 29 -1.07 5.09 -9.63
C SER A 29 -1.98 5.66 -10.72
N LYS A 30 -1.48 5.66 -11.97
CA LYS A 30 -2.21 6.03 -13.18
C LYS A 30 -3.07 4.85 -13.68
N VAL A 31 -3.90 4.30 -12.82
CA VAL A 31 -4.87 3.27 -13.23
C VAL A 31 -6.24 3.91 -13.31
N ASP A 32 -6.95 3.63 -14.39
CA ASP A 32 -8.34 4.01 -14.59
C ASP A 32 -9.27 3.15 -13.71
N LEU A 33 -9.40 3.56 -12.46
CA LEU A 33 -10.30 2.99 -11.47
C LEU A 33 -11.26 4.05 -10.95
N SER A 34 -12.50 3.63 -10.67
CA SER A 34 -13.44 4.46 -9.93
C SER A 34 -12.88 4.84 -8.57
N THR A 35 -13.28 6.02 -8.07
CA THR A 35 -12.83 6.56 -6.78
C THR A 35 -12.95 5.55 -5.64
N ASN A 36 -14.07 4.83 -5.56
CA ASN A 36 -14.31 3.81 -4.51
C ASN A 36 -13.31 2.65 -4.58
N LYS A 37 -13.00 2.17 -5.79
CA LYS A 37 -12.02 1.10 -6.01
C LYS A 37 -10.61 1.55 -5.65
N LYS A 38 -10.27 2.80 -5.97
CA LYS A 38 -8.98 3.40 -5.62
C LYS A 38 -8.83 3.58 -4.11
N TRP A 39 -9.89 4.01 -3.42
CA TRP A 39 -9.95 4.07 -1.96
C TRP A 39 -9.78 2.70 -1.32
N LEU A 40 -10.47 1.67 -1.83
CA LEU A 40 -10.34 0.30 -1.33
C LEU A 40 -8.93 -0.25 -1.53
N TRP A 41 -8.30 0.02 -2.68
CA TRP A 41 -6.90 -0.35 -2.93
C TRP A 41 -5.92 0.32 -1.97
N CYS A 42 -6.10 1.62 -1.71
CA CYS A 42 -5.31 2.35 -0.72
C CYS A 42 -5.49 1.78 0.68
N LEU A 43 -6.75 1.51 1.08
CA LEU A 43 -7.07 0.98 2.41
C LEU A 43 -6.49 -0.42 2.61
N LEU A 44 -6.58 -1.30 1.61
CA LEU A 44 -5.93 -2.61 1.63
C LEU A 44 -4.40 -2.48 1.74
N SER A 45 -3.79 -1.56 1.00
CA SER A 45 -2.35 -1.30 1.05
C SER A 45 -1.89 -0.74 2.40
N LEU A 46 -2.74 0.02 3.09
CA LEU A 46 -2.44 0.56 4.42
C LEU A 46 -2.51 -0.52 5.51
N ILE A 47 -3.49 -1.42 5.43
CA ILE A 47 -3.71 -2.48 6.45
C ILE A 47 -2.74 -3.65 6.22
N LEU A 48 -2.66 -4.14 5.00
CA LEU A 48 -1.92 -5.36 4.64
C LEU A 48 -0.55 -5.05 4.00
N GLY A 49 -0.19 -3.78 3.86
CA GLY A 49 1.09 -3.35 3.32
C GLY A 49 1.28 -3.80 1.87
N PRO A 50 2.43 -4.45 1.55
CA PRO A 50 2.70 -4.97 0.21
C PRO A 50 1.66 -5.99 -0.26
N MET A 51 1.14 -6.84 0.64
CA MET A 51 0.15 -7.87 0.26
C MET A 51 -1.15 -7.25 -0.21
N GLY A 52 -1.63 -6.20 0.46
CA GLY A 52 -2.82 -5.47 0.03
C GLY A 52 -2.62 -4.75 -1.29
N TYR A 53 -1.44 -4.16 -1.49
CA TYR A 53 -1.09 -3.48 -2.73
C TYR A 53 -1.06 -4.44 -3.92
N TYR A 54 -0.24 -5.49 -3.85
CA TYR A 54 -0.05 -6.42 -4.96
C TYR A 54 -1.23 -7.37 -5.14
N GLY A 55 -1.91 -7.74 -4.05
CA GLY A 55 -3.14 -8.52 -4.11
C GLY A 55 -4.17 -7.80 -4.95
N TYR A 56 -4.47 -6.54 -4.62
CA TYR A 56 -5.43 -5.76 -5.40
C TYR A 56 -4.90 -5.44 -6.81
N HIS A 57 -3.62 -5.09 -6.96
CA HIS A 57 -3.01 -4.80 -8.27
C HIS A 57 -3.07 -6.00 -9.22
N GLY A 58 -2.95 -7.23 -8.71
CA GLY A 58 -3.09 -8.46 -9.50
C GLY A 58 -4.50 -8.68 -10.05
N PHE A 59 -5.53 -8.08 -9.43
CA PHE A 59 -6.91 -8.10 -9.93
C PHE A 59 -7.22 -6.93 -10.88
N ILE A 60 -6.32 -5.96 -11.05
CA ILE A 60 -6.52 -4.84 -11.98
C ILE A 60 -6.29 -5.36 -13.41
N PRO A 61 -7.27 -5.26 -14.30
CA PRO A 61 -7.09 -5.60 -15.71
C PRO A 61 -6.02 -4.73 -16.37
N LEU A 62 -5.16 -5.35 -17.18
CA LEU A 62 -4.03 -4.68 -17.86
C LEU A 62 -4.49 -3.51 -18.75
N ASP A 63 -5.67 -3.61 -19.36
CA ASP A 63 -6.30 -2.58 -20.18
C ASP A 63 -6.63 -1.29 -19.41
N ARG A 64 -6.75 -1.37 -18.09
CA ARG A 64 -7.01 -0.21 -17.21
C ARG A 64 -5.75 0.44 -16.67
N ILE A 65 -4.59 -0.19 -16.87
CA ILE A 65 -3.29 0.40 -16.51
C ILE A 65 -2.94 1.35 -17.65
N LEU A 66 -3.05 2.66 -17.42
CA LEU A 66 -2.62 3.63 -18.42
C LEU A 66 -1.10 3.48 -18.58
N LYS A 67 -0.70 2.96 -19.74
CA LYS A 67 0.71 2.87 -20.14
C LYS A 67 1.25 4.29 -20.23
N ASP A 68 2.36 4.56 -19.55
CA ASP A 68 3.10 5.82 -19.69
C ASP A 68 3.49 6.07 -21.16
#